data_AF-A0A0C9YBS2-F1
#
_entry.id   AF-A0A0C9YBS2-F1
#
_cell.length_a   1.000
_cell.length_b   1.000
_cell.length_c   1.000
_cell.angle_alpha   90.00
_cell.angle_beta   90.00
_cell.angle_gamma   90.00
#
_symmetry.space_group_name_H-M   'P 1'
#
loop_
_entity.id
_entity.type
_entity.pdbx_description
1 polymer ?
#
loop_
_entity_poly.entity_id
_entity_poly.type
_entity_poly.pdbx_seq_one_letter_code
_entity_poly.pdbx_strand_id
1 'polypeptide(L)' 'MNTILKIPKPHTTAYVRLRTSHLGLNKHLYHIKKATSPSCKCGAPHESVVHFLTVCLCYNKAHHVL' A
#
# COMPACT_ATOMS: atom_id res chain seq x y z
N MET A 1 -19.62 -6.37 -8.17
CA MET A 1 -18.95 -5.27 -8.90
C MET A 1 -18.74 -4.14 -7.91
N ASN A 2 -17.53 -3.99 -7.37
CA ASN A 2 -17.30 -3.31 -6.08
C ASN A 2 -16.98 -1.81 -6.21
N THR A 3 -17.89 -0.97 -5.70
CA THR A 3 -17.68 0.19 -4.80
C THR A 3 -16.57 1.23 -5.06
N ILE A 4 -16.07 1.42 -6.28
CA ILE A 4 -15.17 2.57 -6.60
C ILE A 4 -15.91 3.92 -6.59
N LEU A 5 -17.25 3.91 -6.69
CA LEU A 5 -18.07 5.12 -6.94
C LEU A 5 -18.20 6.10 -5.75
N LYS A 6 -17.76 5.75 -4.53
CA LYS A 6 -17.89 6.62 -3.33
C LYS A 6 -16.56 7.16 -2.80
N ILE A 7 -15.50 7.06 -3.58
CA ILE A 7 -14.17 7.53 -3.18
C ILE A 7 -13.96 8.94 -3.78
N PRO A 8 -13.62 9.97 -2.98
CA PRO A 8 -13.28 11.29 -3.53
C PRO A 8 -12.16 11.16 -4.56
N LYS A 9 -12.24 11.89 -5.68
CA LYS A 9 -11.30 11.80 -6.83
C LYS A 9 -9.82 11.63 -6.46
N PRO A 10 -9.24 12.34 -5.47
CA PRO A 10 -7.84 12.17 -5.08
C PRO A 10 -7.50 10.76 -4.59
N HIS A 11 -8.43 10.14 -3.85
CA HIS A 11 -8.26 8.81 -3.29
C HIS A 11 -8.41 7.73 -4.36
N THR A 12 -9.25 7.95 -5.39
CA THR A 12 -9.37 7.02 -6.54
C THR A 12 -8.08 6.96 -7.35
N THR A 13 -7.45 8.12 -7.61
CA THR A 13 -6.15 8.17 -8.30
C THR A 13 -5.06 7.48 -7.50
N ALA A 14 -5.00 7.71 -6.18
CA ALA A 14 -4.07 7.01 -5.30
C ALA A 14 -4.32 5.50 -5.32
N TYR A 15 -5.58 5.07 -5.25
CA TYR A 15 -5.99 3.67 -5.32
C TYR A 15 -5.57 2.99 -6.63
N VAL A 16 -5.82 3.64 -7.78
CA VAL A 16 -5.40 3.12 -9.10
C VAL A 16 -3.87 3.02 -9.17
N ARG A 17 -3.14 4.03 -8.69
CA ARG A 17 -1.67 4.02 -8.67
C ARG A 17 -1.09 2.96 -7.74
N LEU A 18 -1.73 2.71 -6.60
CA LEU A 18 -1.38 1.60 -5.69
C LEU A 18 -1.62 0.26 -6.41
N ARG A 19 -2.82 0.03 -6.95
CA ARG A 19 -3.17 -1.20 -7.69
C ARG A 19 -2.24 -1.50 -8.87
N THR A 20 -1.82 -0.48 -9.61
CA THR A 20 -0.89 -0.61 -10.73
C THR A 20 0.59 -0.59 -10.31
N SER A 21 0.87 -0.61 -8.99
CA SER A 21 2.22 -0.51 -8.41
C SER A 21 3.02 0.72 -8.84
N HIS A 22 2.36 1.73 -9.41
CA HIS A 22 2.94 3.02 -9.77
C HIS A 22 3.23 3.89 -8.53
N LEU A 23 2.60 3.58 -7.40
CA LEU A 23 2.86 4.22 -6.10
C LEU A 23 3.04 3.12 -5.04
N GLY A 24 4.10 3.24 -4.24
CA GLY A 24 4.31 2.38 -3.08
C GLY A 24 3.38 2.76 -1.92
N LEU A 25 2.92 1.79 -1.13
CA LEU A 25 1.97 2.02 -0.04
C LEU A 25 2.57 2.88 1.07
N ASN A 26 3.66 2.47 1.70
CA ASN A 26 4.34 3.31 2.71
C ASN A 26 4.85 4.64 2.13
N LYS A 27 5.25 4.68 0.85
CA LYS A 27 5.62 5.96 0.20
C LYS A 27 4.44 6.94 0.18
N HIS A 28 3.25 6.47 -0.19
CA HIS A 28 2.04 7.28 -0.14
C HIS A 28 1.69 7.70 1.29
N LEU A 29 1.70 6.75 2.23
CA LEU A 29 1.40 7.00 3.64
C LEU A 29 2.37 8.00 4.27
N TYR A 30 3.66 7.92 3.92
CA TYR A 30 4.67 8.87 4.35
C TYR A 30 4.38 10.28 3.82
N HIS A 31 4.04 10.39 2.52
CA HIS A 31 3.69 11.67 1.90
C HIS A 31 2.47 12.35 2.57
N ILE A 32 1.46 11.57 2.98
CA ILE A 32 0.29 12.08 3.72
C ILE A 32 0.50 12.12 5.25
N LYS A 33 1.73 11.93 5.73
CA LYS A 33 2.12 11.95 7.16
C LYS A 33 1.39 10.92 8.02
N LYS A 34 0.98 9.78 7.43
CA LYS A 34 0.38 8.63 8.11
C LYS A 34 1.38 7.50 8.39
N ALA A 35 2.56 7.55 7.79
CA ALA A 35 3.69 6.68 8.13
C ALA A 35 4.92 7.53 8.50
N THR A 36 5.78 6.99 9.36
CA THR A 36 7.02 7.67 9.81
C THR A 36 8.19 7.50 8.82
N SER A 37 8.10 6.54 7.91
CA SER A 37 9.11 6.25 6.88
C SER A 37 8.46 5.70 5.61
N PRO A 38 9.01 5.99 4.41
CA PRO A 38 8.56 5.37 3.16
C PRO A 38 9.03 3.91 2.99
N SER A 39 9.99 3.46 3.81
CA SER A 39 10.55 2.10 3.77
C SER A 39 9.66 1.08 4.47
N CYS A 40 9.70 -0.17 4.03
CA CYS A 40 9.03 -1.26 4.75
C CYS A 40 9.76 -1.60 6.05
N LYS A 41 9.01 -1.89 7.12
CA LYS A 41 9.59 -2.39 8.39
C LYS A 41 10.27 -3.75 8.26
N CYS A 42 9.96 -4.50 7.21
CA CYS A 42 10.61 -5.75 6.84
C CYS A 42 12.04 -5.57 6.28
N GLY A 43 12.53 -4.32 6.16
CA GLY A 43 13.86 -4.00 5.64
C GLY A 43 13.89 -3.69 4.14
N ALA A 44 12.78 -3.84 3.42
CA ALA A 44 12.73 -3.46 2.01
C ALA A 44 12.83 -1.93 1.83
N PRO A 45 13.68 -1.44 0.91
CA PRO A 45 13.91 -0.01 0.73
C PRO A 45 12.68 0.75 0.20
N HIS A 46 11.79 0.06 -0.50
CA HIS A 46 10.48 0.58 -0.92
C HIS A 46 9.41 -0.49 -0.75
N GLU A 47 8.27 -0.11 -0.18
CA GLU A 47 7.09 -0.97 -0.13
C GLU A 47 6.23 -0.75 -1.39
N SER A 48 6.28 -1.69 -2.33
CA SER A 48 5.33 -1.74 -3.47
C SER A 48 4.09 -2.56 -3.10
N VAL A 49 3.02 -2.47 -3.90
CA VAL A 49 1.82 -3.31 -3.68
C VAL A 49 2.12 -4.79 -3.90
N VAL A 50 2.96 -5.14 -4.87
CA VAL A 50 3.43 -6.53 -5.04
C VAL A 50 4.18 -6.99 -3.79
N HIS A 51 5.12 -6.17 -3.30
CA HIS A 51 5.85 -6.49 -2.08
C HIS A 51 4.88 -6.68 -0.90
N PHE A 52 3.97 -5.73 -0.67
CA PHE A 52 2.99 -5.79 0.40
C PHE A 52 2.11 -7.05 0.35
N LEU A 53 1.58 -7.41 -0.83
CA LEU A 53 0.62 -8.50 -0.98
C LEU A 53 1.24 -9.90 -1.05
N THR A 54 2.50 -10.01 -1.51
CA THR A 54 3.06 -11.33 -1.87
C THR A 54 4.39 -11.66 -1.19
N VAL A 55 5.15 -10.65 -0.75
CA VAL A 55 6.54 -10.84 -0.28
C VAL A 55 6.73 -10.39 1.18
N CYS A 56 5.98 -9.39 1.63
CA CYS A 56 6.25 -8.73 2.89
C CYS A 56 5.95 -9.64 4.07
N LEU A 57 7.00 -10.09 4.75
CA LEU A 57 6.90 -10.94 5.94
C LEU A 57 6.09 -10.30 7.08
N CYS A 58 6.06 -8.97 7.17
CA CYS A 58 5.24 -8.26 8.16
C CYS A 58 3.74 -8.40 7.91
N TYR A 59 3.32 -8.52 6.65
CA TYR A 59 1.92 -8.58 6.25
C TYR A 59 1.46 -10.00 5.88
N ASN A 60 2.35 -10.87 5.38
CA ASN A 60 2.05 -12.29 5.16
C ASN A 60 1.64 -13.00 6.46
N LYS A 61 2.20 -12.62 7.62
CA LYS A 61 1.77 -13.14 8.93
C LYS A 61 0.32 -12.76 9.26
N ALA A 62 -0.20 -11.65 8.74
CA ALA A 62 -1.58 -11.22 8.97
C ALA A 62 -2.59 -11.98 8.10
N HIS A 63 -2.16 -12.56 6.97
CA HIS A 63 -3.03 -13.33 6.07
C HIS A 63 -3.27 -14.78 6.51
N HIS A 64 -2.49 -15.32 7.46
CA HIS A 64 -2.66 -16.67 8.01
C HIS A 64 -3.58 -16.72 9.25
N VAL A 65 -4.29 -15.64 9.57
CA VAL A 65 -5.21 -15.54 10.72
C VAL A 65 -6.68 -15.38 10.27
N LEU A 66 -7.00 -15.70 9.01
CA LEU A 66 -8.38 -15.75 8.51
C LEU A 66 -8.84 -17.19 8.31
#